data_AF-A0A259DD02-F1
#
_entry.id   AF-A0A259DD02-F1
#
_cell.length_a   1.000
_cell.length_b   1.000
_cell.length_c   1.000
_cell.angle_alpha   90.00
_cell.angle_beta   90.00
_cell.angle_gamma   90.00
#
_symmetry.space_group_name_H-M   'P 1'
#
loop_
_entity.id
_entity.type
_entity.pdbx_description
1 polymer ?
#
loop_
_entity_poly.entity_id
_entity_poly.type
_entity_poly.pdbx_seq_one_letter_code
_entity_poly.pdbx_strand_id
1 'polypeptide(L)'
;MKKYFIAGILVWAPMSVTIWVIAWGLGLLDGVFGSVMQALITIFPNQFAGDLRHFRELPGVGILIVVAVIMITGLLAISFAGQWWLKIWHQFMNRIPIVRSIYSSVQQVSSTLFSGSGQAFSKALLIRYPHADSWAIAFQTG
;
A
#
# COMPACT_ATOMS: atom_id res chain seq x y z
N MET A 1 18.58 -29.04 -29.13
CA MET A 1 18.95 -27.62 -29.04
C MET A 1 17.85 -26.75 -28.41
N LYS A 2 16.69 -26.53 -29.06
CA LYS A 2 15.62 -25.65 -28.54
C LYS A 2 15.08 -26.01 -27.13
N LYS A 3 14.94 -27.31 -26.83
CA LYS A 3 14.47 -27.79 -25.52
C LYS A 3 15.40 -27.42 -24.35
N TYR A 4 16.72 -27.50 -24.57
CA TYR A 4 17.72 -27.13 -23.55
C TYR A 4 17.77 -25.62 -23.32
N PHE A 5 17.59 -24.82 -24.37
CA PHE A 5 17.51 -23.37 -24.27
C PHE A 5 16.29 -22.90 -23.47
N ILE A 6 15.10 -23.46 -23.76
CA ILE A 6 13.86 -23.15 -23.03
C ILE A 6 13.97 -23.58 -21.56
N ALA A 7 14.56 -24.76 -21.29
CA ALA A 7 14.80 -25.22 -19.92
C ALA A 7 15.75 -24.27 -19.16
N GLY A 8 16.81 -23.77 -19.79
CA GLY A 8 17.71 -22.77 -19.20
C GLY A 8 16.99 -21.47 -18.84
N ILE A 9 16.18 -20.91 -19.75
CA ILE A 9 15.38 -19.71 -19.46
C ILE A 9 14.40 -19.96 -18.31
N LEU A 10 13.72 -21.11 -18.27
CA LEU A 10 12.72 -21.41 -17.25
C LEU A 10 13.33 -21.49 -15.83
N VAL A 11 14.56 -22.00 -15.73
CA VAL A 11 15.30 -22.08 -14.45
C VAL A 11 15.76 -20.70 -13.97
N TRP A 12 16.25 -19.85 -14.88
CA TRP A 12 16.76 -18.52 -14.53
C TRP A 12 15.68 -17.44 -14.42
N ALA A 13 14.56 -17.60 -15.13
CA ALA A 13 13.44 -16.66 -15.14
C ALA A 13 13.00 -16.19 -13.73
N PRO A 14 12.73 -17.07 -12.75
CA PRO A 14 12.29 -16.63 -11.43
C PRO A 14 13.35 -15.79 -10.70
N MET A 15 14.63 -16.14 -10.79
CA MET A 15 15.70 -15.35 -10.17
C MET A 15 15.88 -13.99 -10.84
N SER A 16 15.78 -13.92 -12.17
CA SER A 16 15.86 -12.66 -12.89
C SER A 16 14.70 -11.73 -12.51
N VAL A 17 13.49 -12.27 -12.36
CA VAL A 17 12.31 -11.50 -11.93
C VAL A 17 12.48 -10.99 -10.50
N THR A 18 12.99 -11.79 -9.56
CA THR A 18 13.19 -11.32 -8.18
C THR A 18 14.22 -10.21 -8.12
N ILE A 19 15.36 -10.36 -8.80
CA ILE A 19 16.39 -9.32 -8.88
C ILE A 19 15.82 -8.05 -9.50
N TRP A 20 15.04 -8.17 -10.58
CA TRP A 20 14.41 -7.03 -11.25
C TRP A 20 13.43 -6.29 -10.33
N VAL A 21 12.54 -7.01 -9.64
CA VAL A 21 11.57 -6.40 -8.70
C VAL A 21 12.28 -5.71 -7.54
N ILE A 22 13.31 -6.34 -6.97
CA ILE A 22 14.09 -5.76 -5.87
C ILE A 22 14.82 -4.51 -6.35
N ALA A 23 15.52 -4.57 -7.49
CA ALA A 23 16.23 -3.42 -8.05
C ALA A 23 15.29 -2.26 -8.37
N TRP A 24 14.11 -2.55 -8.92
CA TRP A 24 13.08 -1.56 -9.17
C TRP A 24 12.57 -0.92 -7.87
N GLY A 25 12.28 -1.74 -6.85
CA GLY A 25 11.86 -1.26 -5.54
C GLY A 25 12.92 -0.38 -4.85
N LEU A 26 14.19 -0.79 -4.88
CA LEU A 26 15.31 0.01 -4.36
C LEU A 26 15.45 1.33 -5.12
N GLY A 27 15.33 1.32 -6.45
CA GLY A 27 15.37 2.54 -7.25
C GLY A 27 14.24 3.53 -6.93
N LEU A 28 13.04 3.04 -6.63
CA LEU A 28 11.94 3.89 -6.14
C LEU A 28 12.28 4.52 -4.78
N LEU A 29 12.85 3.74 -3.86
CA LEU A 29 13.28 4.24 -2.55
C LEU A 29 14.36 5.31 -2.69
N ASP A 30 15.36 5.08 -3.54
CA ASP A 30 16.43 6.03 -3.81
C ASP A 30 15.90 7.33 -4.45
N GLY A 31 14.90 7.25 -5.32
CA GLY A 31 14.24 8.41 -5.91
C GLY A 31 13.45 9.24 -4.88
N VAL A 32 12.66 8.58 -4.03
CA VAL A 32 11.94 9.25 -2.93
C VAL A 32 12.93 9.86 -1.95
N PHE A 33 14.00 9.14 -1.60
CA PHE A 33 15.05 9.65 -0.72
C PHE A 33 15.75 10.87 -1.31
N GLY A 34 16.14 10.82 -2.58
CA GLY A 34 16.78 11.93 -3.28
C GLY A 34 15.91 13.20 -3.27
N SER A 35 14.62 13.06 -3.55
CA SER A 35 13.68 14.20 -3.55
C SER A 35 13.44 14.78 -2.16
N VAL A 36 13.22 13.96 -1.14
CA VAL A 36 13.04 14.41 0.24
C VAL A 36 14.30 15.11 0.76
N MET A 37 15.47 14.52 0.50
CA MET A 37 16.73 15.09 1.00
C MET A 37 17.07 16.40 0.29
N GLN A 38 16.77 16.52 -1.01
CA GLN A 38 16.91 17.79 -1.74
C GLN A 38 15.96 18.87 -1.19
N ALA A 39 14.72 18.51 -0.86
CA ALA A 39 13.77 19.43 -0.24
C ALA A 39 14.29 19.91 1.14
N LEU A 40 14.77 19.00 1.99
CA LEU A 40 15.34 19.32 3.29
C LEU A 40 16.56 20.24 3.19
N ILE A 41 17.50 19.95 2.29
CA ILE A 41 18.69 20.80 2.06
C ILE A 41 18.29 22.20 1.59
N THR A 42 17.22 22.31 0.79
CA THR A 42 16.71 23.60 0.32
C THR A 42 16.07 24.42 1.44
N ILE A 43 15.46 23.75 2.42
CA ILE A 43 14.77 24.39 3.55
C ILE A 43 15.74 24.73 4.70
N PHE A 44 16.82 23.95 4.89
CA PHE A 44 17.78 24.14 5.98
C PHE A 44 19.15 24.62 5.46
N PRO A 45 19.45 25.93 5.49
CA PRO A 45 20.73 26.44 5.02
C PRO A 45 21.85 26.12 6.02
N ASN A 46 22.86 25.42 5.52
CA ASN A 46 24.27 25.45 5.94
C ASN A 46 24.74 24.81 7.27
N GLN A 47 23.90 24.25 8.14
CA GLN A 47 24.39 23.65 9.41
C GLN A 47 24.47 22.10 9.43
N PHE A 48 23.78 21.40 8.52
CA PHE A 48 23.73 19.94 8.48
C PHE A 48 24.21 19.32 7.15
N ALA A 49 24.73 20.13 6.23
CA ALA A 49 25.08 19.70 4.87
C ALA A 49 26.25 18.68 4.82
N GLY A 50 27.13 18.67 5.84
CA GLY A 50 28.22 17.69 5.98
C GLY A 50 27.70 16.31 6.38
N ASP A 51 26.86 16.25 7.42
CA ASP A 51 26.33 14.99 7.95
C ASP A 51 25.32 14.34 7.01
N LEU A 52 24.46 15.14 6.35
CA LEU A 52 23.46 14.65 5.40
C LEU A 52 24.07 13.94 4.18
N ARG A 53 25.31 14.30 3.80
CA ARG A 53 26.05 13.61 2.73
C ARG A 53 26.53 12.24 3.17
N HIS A 54 26.95 12.07 4.42
CA HIS A 54 27.36 10.79 4.97
C HIS A 54 26.16 9.84 5.16
N PHE A 55 25.00 10.39 5.54
CA PHE A 55 23.73 9.66 5.58
C PHE A 55 23.25 9.19 4.20
N ARG A 56 23.67 9.84 3.10
CA ARG A 56 23.33 9.44 1.74
C ARG A 56 24.00 8.13 1.31
N GLU A 57 25.17 7.85 1.83
CA GLU A 57 26.00 6.70 1.44
C GLU A 57 25.64 5.42 2.21
N LEU A 58 24.82 5.53 3.26
CA LEU A 58 24.38 4.38 4.05
C LEU A 58 23.25 3.62 3.32
N PRO A 59 23.50 2.40 2.83
CA PRO A 59 22.46 1.59 2.20
C PRO A 59 21.37 1.26 3.24
N GLY A 60 20.12 1.61 2.94
CA GLY A 60 18.97 1.37 3.80
C GLY A 60 18.37 2.59 4.50
N VAL A 61 19.02 3.77 4.45
CA VAL A 61 18.46 5.02 5.01
C VAL A 61 17.17 5.44 4.30
N GLY A 62 17.06 5.17 2.99
CA GLY A 62 15.83 5.39 2.24
C GLY A 62 14.62 4.65 2.82
N ILE A 63 14.82 3.43 3.34
CA ILE A 63 13.76 2.63 3.98
C ILE A 63 13.29 3.32 5.27
N LEU A 64 14.22 3.76 6.13
CA LEU A 64 13.89 4.46 7.37
C LEU A 64 13.08 5.74 7.10
N ILE A 65 13.44 6.49 6.06
CA ILE A 65 12.71 7.71 5.68
C ILE A 65 11.32 7.39 5.16
N VAL A 66 11.16 6.36 4.34
CA VAL A 66 9.83 5.94 3.89
C VAL A 66 8.96 5.51 5.07
N VAL A 67 9.52 4.74 6.01
CA VAL A 67 8.83 4.37 7.25
C VAL A 67 8.43 5.60 8.05
N ALA A 68 9.33 6.57 8.21
CA ALA A 68 9.04 7.82 8.92
C ALA A 68 7.93 8.63 8.23
N VAL A 69 7.98 8.77 6.90
CA VAL A 69 6.95 9.47 6.11
C VAL A 69 5.59 8.79 6.24
N ILE A 70 5.55 7.45 6.17
CA ILE A 70 4.33 6.67 6.36
C ILE A 70 3.78 6.88 7.77
N MET A 71 4.63 6.82 8.79
CA MET A 71 4.23 7.02 10.19
C MET A 71 3.66 8.42 10.41
N ILE A 72 4.35 9.46 9.94
CA ILE A 72 3.90 10.85 10.05
C ILE A 72 2.55 11.02 9.33
N THR A 73 2.43 10.47 8.12
CA THR A 73 1.18 10.53 7.35
C THR A 73 0.04 9.81 8.08
N GLY A 74 0.32 8.66 8.72
CA GLY A 74 -0.64 7.94 9.55
C GLY A 74 -1.09 8.74 10.77
N LEU A 75 -0.15 9.36 11.48
CA LEU A 75 -0.45 10.25 12.61
C LEU A 75 -1.32 11.43 12.18
N LEU A 76 -1.00 12.05 11.04
CA LEU A 76 -1.80 13.11 10.46
C LEU A 76 -3.20 12.60 10.10
N ALA A 77 -3.33 11.42 9.47
CA ALA A 77 -4.62 10.86 9.09
C ALA A 77 -5.57 10.65 10.27
N ILE A 78 -5.06 10.35 11.46
CA ILE A 78 -5.86 10.19 12.69
C ILE A 78 -6.23 11.55 13.29
N SER A 79 -5.39 12.58 13.10
CA SER A 79 -5.65 13.93 13.60
C SER A 79 -6.86 14.60 12.92
N PHE A 80 -7.54 15.50 13.63
CA PHE A 80 -8.70 16.24 13.12
C PHE A 80 -8.37 17.02 11.83
N ALA A 81 -7.19 17.67 11.78
CA ALA A 81 -6.72 18.40 10.61
C ALA A 81 -6.48 17.48 9.41
N GLY A 82 -5.90 16.31 9.63
CA GLY A 82 -5.67 15.36 8.54
C GLY A 82 -6.96 14.72 8.02
N GLN A 83 -7.93 14.42 8.89
CA GLN A 83 -9.25 13.96 8.42
C GLN A 83 -9.95 15.01 7.56
N TRP A 84 -9.84 16.30 7.91
CA TRP A 84 -10.38 17.39 7.09
C TRP A 84 -9.64 17.50 5.73
N TRP A 85 -8.31 17.45 5.75
CA TRP A 85 -7.49 17.46 4.54
C TRP A 85 -7.80 16.30 3.60
N LEU A 86 -7.93 15.08 4.14
CA LEU A 86 -8.28 13.88 3.39
C LEU A 86 -9.64 14.02 2.71
N LYS A 87 -10.64 14.61 3.37
CA LYS A 87 -11.96 14.85 2.76
C LYS A 87 -11.87 15.78 1.54
N ILE A 88 -11.09 16.86 1.64
CA ILE A 88 -10.85 17.77 0.51
C ILE A 88 -10.17 17.02 -0.64
N TRP A 89 -9.15 16.21 -0.31
CA TRP A 89 -8.43 15.41 -1.29
C TRP A 89 -9.35 14.40 -2.00
N HIS A 90 -10.17 13.67 -1.25
CA HIS A 90 -11.19 12.77 -1.80
C HIS A 90 -12.15 13.49 -2.75
N GLN A 91 -12.61 14.68 -2.37
CA GLN A 91 -13.52 15.46 -3.19
C GLN A 91 -12.85 15.95 -4.48
N PHE A 92 -11.59 16.34 -4.42
CA PHE A 92 -10.81 16.74 -5.59
C PHE A 92 -10.60 15.56 -6.55
N MET A 93 -10.19 14.39 -6.02
CA MET A 93 -9.95 13.18 -6.80
C MET A 93 -11.22 12.68 -7.50
N ASN A 94 -12.37 12.80 -6.83
CA ASN A 94 -13.66 12.40 -7.37
C ASN A 94 -14.19 13.30 -8.50
N ARG A 95 -13.60 14.49 -8.73
CA ARG A 95 -13.99 15.38 -9.83
C ARG A 95 -13.43 14.93 -11.19
N ILE A 96 -12.34 14.16 -11.21
CA ILE A 96 -11.70 13.73 -12.47
C ILE A 96 -12.15 12.29 -12.76
N PRO A 97 -12.94 12.03 -13.82
CA PRO A 97 -13.61 10.73 -14.02
C PRO A 97 -12.68 9.52 -14.08
N ILE A 98 -11.53 9.66 -14.74
CA ILE A 98 -10.55 8.58 -14.90
C ILE A 98 -9.80 8.33 -13.59
N VAL A 99 -9.48 9.38 -12.86
CA VAL A 99 -8.71 9.27 -11.62
C VAL A 99 -9.57 8.71 -10.50
N ARG A 100 -10.86 9.07 -10.47
CA ARG A 100 -11.84 8.53 -9.53
C ARG A 100 -11.90 7.01 -9.57
N SER A 101 -12.00 6.41 -10.75
CA SER A 101 -12.17 4.94 -10.87
C SER A 101 -10.96 4.17 -10.33
N ILE A 102 -9.75 4.66 -10.62
CA ILE A 102 -8.51 4.06 -10.11
C ILE A 102 -8.44 4.23 -8.59
N TYR A 103 -8.65 5.45 -8.11
CA TYR A 103 -8.56 5.77 -6.67
C TYR A 103 -9.58 4.98 -5.85
N SER A 104 -10.85 4.92 -6.28
CA SER A 104 -11.90 4.21 -5.56
C SER A 104 -11.67 2.69 -5.55
N SER A 105 -11.10 2.13 -6.62
CA SER A 105 -10.81 0.69 -6.70
C SER A 105 -9.74 0.30 -5.68
N VAL A 106 -8.66 1.09 -5.58
CA VAL A 106 -7.60 0.86 -4.58
C VAL A 106 -8.15 1.05 -3.17
N GLN A 107 -8.96 2.09 -2.94
CA GLN A 107 -9.58 2.32 -1.65
C GLN A 107 -10.49 1.15 -1.23
N GLN A 108 -11.26 0.58 -2.14
CA GLN A 108 -12.15 -0.56 -1.86
C GLN A 108 -11.37 -1.83 -1.48
N VAL A 109 -10.29 -2.14 -2.18
CA VAL A 109 -9.44 -3.29 -1.84
C VAL A 109 -8.82 -3.08 -0.46
N SER A 110 -8.28 -1.89 -0.20
CA SER A 110 -7.74 -1.51 1.11
C SER A 110 -8.79 -1.64 2.21
N SER A 111 -9.96 -1.02 2.04
CA SER A 111 -11.02 -1.06 3.04
C SER A 111 -11.47 -2.48 3.33
N THR A 112 -11.53 -3.36 2.33
CA THR A 112 -11.91 -4.77 2.52
C THR A 112 -10.87 -5.55 3.33
N LEU A 113 -9.58 -5.30 3.09
CA LEU A 113 -8.50 -5.90 3.87
C LEU A 113 -8.48 -5.42 5.33
N PHE A 114 -8.85 -4.15 5.57
CA PHE A 114 -8.87 -3.56 6.91
C PHE A 114 -10.22 -3.64 7.64
N SER A 115 -11.34 -3.95 6.95
CA SER A 115 -12.68 -3.94 7.54
C SER A 115 -13.07 -5.23 8.26
N GLY A 116 -12.18 -6.22 8.35
CA GLY A 116 -12.40 -7.46 9.08
C GLY A 116 -13.57 -8.29 8.52
N SER A 117 -13.27 -9.25 7.66
CA SER A 117 -14.24 -10.25 7.15
C SER A 117 -14.80 -11.21 8.21
N GLY A 118 -14.53 -10.99 9.50
CA GLY A 118 -14.89 -11.90 10.59
C GLY A 118 -16.36 -11.85 11.05
N GLN A 119 -17.15 -10.86 10.63
CA GLN A 119 -18.50 -10.64 11.16
C GLN A 119 -19.66 -10.81 10.17
N ALA A 120 -19.39 -11.08 8.89
CA ALA A 120 -20.44 -11.26 7.88
C ALA A 120 -21.22 -12.59 7.99
N PHE A 121 -20.74 -13.54 8.81
CA PHE A 121 -21.37 -14.84 9.03
C PHE A 121 -21.41 -15.26 10.51
N SER A 122 -21.34 -14.32 11.45
CA SER A 122 -21.23 -14.68 12.87
C SER A 122 -22.52 -15.26 13.48
N LYS A 123 -23.66 -15.16 12.78
CA LYS A 123 -24.94 -15.63 13.30
C LYS A 123 -25.55 -16.72 12.43
N ALA A 124 -25.33 -17.96 12.85
CA ALA A 124 -26.11 -19.10 12.38
C ALA A 124 -27.52 -19.04 13.01
N LEU A 125 -28.53 -19.20 12.17
CA LEU A 125 -29.94 -19.22 12.52
C LEU A 125 -30.52 -20.58 12.14
N LEU A 126 -31.41 -21.12 12.96
CA LEU A 126 -32.17 -22.31 12.61
C LEU A 126 -33.54 -21.87 12.08
N ILE A 127 -33.83 -22.14 10.82
CA ILE A 127 -35.10 -21.77 10.18
C ILE A 127 -35.87 -23.01 9.74
N ARG A 128 -37.19 -22.91 9.67
CA ARG A 128 -38.04 -23.98 9.13
C ARG A 128 -38.15 -23.84 7.61
N TYR A 129 -37.60 -24.79 6.87
CA TYR A 129 -37.66 -24.81 5.40
C TYR A 129 -37.43 -26.24 4.87
N PRO A 130 -38.20 -26.72 3.87
CA PRO A 130 -39.31 -26.03 3.19
C PRO A 130 -40.67 -26.09 3.92
N HIS A 131 -40.83 -26.93 4.95
CA HIS A 131 -42.08 -27.06 5.71
C HIS A 131 -41.86 -27.07 7.24
N ALA A 132 -42.96 -27.05 8.00
CA ALA A 132 -42.93 -26.79 9.44
C ALA A 132 -42.13 -27.81 10.27
N ASP A 133 -42.00 -29.05 9.78
CA ASP A 133 -41.26 -30.13 10.46
C ASP A 133 -39.81 -30.30 9.99
N SER A 134 -39.34 -29.46 9.05
CA SER A 134 -37.97 -29.49 8.55
C SER A 134 -37.18 -28.28 9.03
N TRP A 135 -36.01 -28.49 9.63
CA TRP A 135 -35.11 -27.44 10.08
C TRP A 135 -33.86 -27.35 9.21
N ALA A 136 -33.47 -26.14 8.85
CA ALA A 136 -32.29 -25.83 8.07
C ALA A 136 -31.43 -24.78 8.78
N ILE A 137 -30.11 -24.89 8.61
CA ILE A 137 -29.15 -23.90 9.09
C ILE A 137 -29.07 -22.79 8.04
N ALA A 138 -29.30 -21.55 8.48
CA ALA A 138 -29.17 -20.34 7.68
C ALA A 138 -28.12 -19.41 8.28
N PHE A 139 -27.55 -18.54 7.45
CA PHE A 139 -26.63 -17.50 7.91
C PHE A 139 -27.26 -16.13 7.67
N GLN A 140 -27.22 -15.26 8.68
CA GLN A 140 -27.66 -13.88 8.53
C GLN A 140 -26.60 -13.10 7.73
N THR A 141 -26.96 -12.64 6.53
CA THR A 141 -26.16 -11.67 5.76
C THR A 141 -26.61 -10.25 6.11
N GLY A 142 -25.66 -9.34 6.36
CA GLY A 142 -25.91 -7.91 6.58
C GLY A 142 -25.99 -7.11 5.30
#